data_AF-A0A496A1N7-F1
#
_entry.id   AF-A0A496A1N7-F1
#
_cell.length_a   1.000
_cell.length_b   1.000
_cell.length_c   1.000
_cell.angle_alpha   90.00
_cell.angle_beta   90.00
_cell.angle_gamma   90.00
#
_symmetry.space_group_name_H-M   'P 1'
#
loop_
_entity.id
_entity.type
_entity.pdbx_description
1 polymer ?
#
loop_
_entity_poly.entity_id
_entity_poly.type
_entity_poly.pdbx_seq_one_letter_code
_entity_poly.pdbx_strand_id
1 'polypeptide(L)'
;MRFFQITRIIVVLLMSFFSFLSCSEKTQDPLIPEKTETDFRREAELLKLTRLHRYAPECMVQTYSQSDIIPPTAPEPIHTEKMVELLALQQRHEGNVLEDNFRILRHLINSEIYKAYLRETFTREPQFQTLDEFWRMTMMPIPTEAYRPLFDGFLENPEVEDFTYLHQIILEGKGALTLYKGLSAFCAREPGDPPNMPKIPQPQHLIDGPFIDTPLRQFTEGTLEKWIFDNGQGENAYNAFEARYKEFIEETSERDKKKIRGFFNTYGVDEGLILLALQEPDLTGLILWYAFDEAMFIAWLNDF
;
A
#
# COMPACT_ATOMS: atom_id res chain seq x y z
N MET A 1 57.75 19.93 59.76
CA MET A 1 56.28 19.78 59.61
C MET A 1 55.58 21.14 59.40
N ARG A 2 56.07 21.99 58.47
CA ARG A 2 55.44 23.28 58.07
C ARG A 2 55.33 23.47 56.54
N PHE A 3 55.83 22.53 55.75
CA PHE A 3 55.84 22.63 54.28
C PHE A 3 54.54 22.12 53.63
N PHE A 4 53.84 21.17 54.27
CA PHE A 4 52.62 20.56 53.72
C PHE A 4 51.34 21.41 53.84
N GLN A 5 51.32 22.43 54.72
CA GLN A 5 50.15 23.31 54.86
C GLN A 5 50.18 24.51 53.89
N ILE A 6 51.37 24.96 53.47
CA ILE A 6 51.50 26.10 52.55
C ILE A 6 51.02 25.70 51.13
N THR A 7 51.29 24.48 50.69
CA THR A 7 50.90 23.99 49.35
C THR A 7 49.38 23.86 49.20
N ARG A 8 48.65 23.49 50.26
CA ARG A 8 47.17 23.39 50.22
C ARG A 8 46.49 24.75 50.15
N ILE A 9 47.06 25.78 50.79
CA ILE A 9 46.50 27.14 50.76
C ILE A 9 46.70 27.79 49.38
N ILE A 10 47.84 27.54 48.72
CA ILE A 10 48.13 28.06 47.37
C ILE A 10 47.20 27.45 46.31
N VAL A 11 46.91 26.15 46.39
CA VAL A 11 46.00 25.48 45.43
C VAL A 11 44.55 25.96 45.58
N VAL A 12 44.08 26.23 46.80
CA VAL A 12 42.73 26.76 47.05
C VAL A 12 42.60 28.23 46.62
N LEU A 13 43.66 29.04 46.79
CA LEU A 13 43.70 30.41 46.28
C LEU A 13 43.77 30.49 44.75
N LEU A 14 44.48 29.56 44.09
CA LEU A 14 44.52 29.50 42.62
C LEU A 14 43.18 29.04 42.03
N MET A 15 42.49 28.07 42.63
CA MET A 15 41.17 27.62 42.18
C MET A 15 40.10 28.72 42.29
N SER A 16 40.17 29.57 43.32
CA SER A 16 39.22 30.68 43.50
C SER A 16 39.51 31.87 42.58
N PHE A 17 40.76 32.07 42.14
CA PHE A 17 41.09 33.13 41.17
C PHE A 17 40.60 32.82 39.74
N PHE A 18 40.48 31.54 39.37
CA PHE A 18 39.93 31.14 38.06
C PHE A 18 38.39 31.28 37.97
N SER A 19 37.67 31.35 39.09
CA SER A 19 36.21 31.56 39.07
C SER A 19 35.79 33.03 38.89
N PHE A 20 36.70 33.99 39.08
CA PHE A 20 36.39 35.43 38.95
C PHE A 20 36.82 36.07 37.62
N LEU A 21 37.54 35.35 36.75
CA LEU A 21 38.00 35.87 35.45
C LEU A 21 37.16 35.41 34.25
N SER A 22 36.07 34.68 34.46
CA SER A 22 35.22 34.18 33.38
C SER A 22 33.77 34.69 33.48
N CYS A 23 33.60 36.00 33.70
CA CYS A 23 32.38 36.74 33.35
C CYS A 23 32.69 38.25 33.27
N SER A 24 33.20 38.70 32.12
CA SER A 24 33.04 40.09 31.67
C SER A 24 32.52 40.05 30.22
N GLU A 25 31.21 39.85 30.16
CA GLU A 25 30.24 40.39 29.22
C GLU A 25 30.78 41.05 27.93
N LYS A 26 30.50 40.39 26.79
CA LYS A 26 29.92 41.09 25.66
C LYS A 26 28.51 40.56 25.48
N THR A 27 27.53 41.43 25.77
CA THR A 27 26.15 41.31 25.32
C THR A 27 26.18 41.24 23.80
N GLN A 28 26.26 40.03 23.25
CA GLN A 28 25.65 39.77 21.97
C GLN A 28 24.20 39.51 22.28
N ASP A 29 23.32 40.37 21.76
CA ASP A 29 21.92 40.02 21.57
C ASP A 29 21.88 38.56 21.12
N PRO A 30 21.00 37.70 21.69
CA PRO A 30 20.79 36.39 21.11
C PRO A 30 20.45 36.67 19.66
N LEU A 31 21.37 36.32 18.76
CA LEU A 31 21.10 36.18 17.34
C LEU A 31 19.89 35.26 17.33
N ILE A 32 18.71 35.85 17.15
CA ILE A 32 17.53 35.13 16.68
C ILE A 32 18.13 34.32 15.53
N PRO A 33 18.19 32.98 15.63
CA PRO A 33 18.79 32.20 14.56
C PRO A 33 18.08 32.67 13.32
N GLU A 34 18.84 33.30 12.42
CA GLU A 34 18.32 33.86 11.20
C GLU A 34 17.74 32.66 10.48
N LYS A 35 16.41 32.51 10.57
CA LYS A 35 15.70 31.36 10.02
C LYS A 35 16.20 31.26 8.60
N THR A 36 16.91 30.17 8.34
CA THR A 36 17.54 30.01 7.04
C THR A 36 16.42 29.95 5.99
N GLU A 37 16.71 30.28 4.75
CA GLU A 37 15.72 30.16 3.66
C GLU A 37 15.10 28.75 3.61
N THR A 38 15.88 27.75 4.03
CA THR A 38 15.46 26.37 4.31
C THR A 38 14.45 26.23 5.46
N ASP A 39 14.60 26.96 6.57
CA ASP A 39 13.64 26.92 7.69
C ASP A 39 12.32 27.60 7.33
N PHE A 40 12.38 28.71 6.59
CA PHE A 40 11.18 29.37 6.08
C PHE A 40 10.45 28.51 5.04
N ARG A 41 11.19 27.80 4.18
CA ARG A 41 10.60 26.87 3.20
C ARG A 41 9.95 25.68 3.91
N ARG A 42 10.60 25.14 4.93
CA ARG A 42 10.08 24.03 5.74
C ARG A 42 8.85 24.44 6.55
N GLU A 43 8.86 25.62 7.18
CA GLU A 43 7.68 26.16 7.84
C GLU A 43 6.56 26.48 6.86
N ALA A 44 6.85 27.00 5.66
CA ALA A 44 5.85 27.25 4.64
C ALA A 44 5.23 25.95 4.10
N GLU A 45 6.02 24.88 3.93
CA GLU A 45 5.52 23.54 3.60
C GLU A 45 4.69 22.96 4.75
N LEU A 46 5.16 23.08 6.00
CA LEU A 46 4.41 22.64 7.18
C LEU A 46 3.08 23.39 7.33
N LEU A 47 3.09 24.70 7.06
CA LEU A 47 1.89 25.56 7.09
C LEU A 47 0.94 25.25 5.94
N LYS A 48 1.46 24.84 4.78
CA LYS A 48 0.69 24.40 3.62
C LYS A 48 0.03 23.05 3.90
N LEU A 49 0.77 22.10 4.48
CA LEU A 49 0.27 20.81 4.95
C LEU A 49 -0.78 20.97 6.06
N THR A 50 -0.54 21.84 7.05
CA THR A 50 -1.52 22.10 8.13
C THR A 50 -2.73 22.92 7.69
N ARG A 51 -2.62 23.80 6.68
CA ARG A 51 -3.80 24.44 6.06
C ARG A 51 -4.63 23.45 5.27
N LEU A 52 -4.01 22.49 4.58
CA LEU A 52 -4.72 21.43 3.89
C LEU A 52 -5.49 20.52 4.88
N HIS A 53 -4.91 20.18 6.03
CA HIS A 53 -5.64 19.45 7.09
C HIS A 53 -6.85 20.18 7.67
N ARG A 54 -6.87 21.52 7.63
CA ARG A 54 -7.99 22.31 8.21
C ARG A 54 -9.27 22.28 7.35
N TYR A 55 -9.19 21.76 6.13
CA TYR A 55 -10.30 21.62 5.18
C TYR A 55 -10.42 20.20 4.61
N ALA A 56 -9.70 19.23 5.17
CA ALA A 56 -9.79 17.84 4.74
C ALA A 56 -11.25 17.38 4.90
N PRO A 57 -11.91 16.90 3.84
CA PRO A 57 -13.24 16.32 3.99
C PRO A 57 -13.17 15.19 5.01
N GLU A 58 -14.19 15.04 5.85
CA GLU A 58 -14.31 13.86 6.68
C GLU A 58 -14.27 12.65 5.76
N CYS A 59 -13.30 11.76 5.97
CA CYS A 59 -13.12 10.55 5.18
C CYS A 59 -14.25 9.58 5.51
N MET A 60 -15.39 9.84 4.87
CA MET A 60 -16.62 9.06 4.98
C MET A 60 -16.95 8.44 3.63
N VAL A 61 -17.58 7.27 3.69
CA VAL A 61 -18.20 6.66 2.51
C VAL A 61 -19.37 7.54 2.07
N GLN A 62 -19.39 7.86 0.78
CA GLN A 62 -20.44 8.69 0.18
C GLN A 62 -21.48 7.82 -0.54
N THR A 63 -22.62 8.41 -0.88
CA THR A 63 -23.48 7.84 -1.91
C THR A 63 -22.94 8.24 -3.27
N TYR A 64 -22.68 7.26 -4.13
CA TYR A 64 -22.04 7.49 -5.42
C TYR A 64 -23.07 7.65 -6.54
N SER A 65 -22.72 8.44 -7.56
CA SER A 65 -23.57 8.61 -8.74
C SER A 65 -23.65 7.32 -9.56
N GLN A 66 -24.70 7.14 -10.36
CA GLN A 66 -24.86 5.94 -11.20
C GLN A 66 -23.74 5.79 -12.25
N SER A 67 -23.09 6.87 -12.69
CA SER A 67 -21.93 6.83 -13.60
C SER A 67 -20.62 6.40 -12.92
N ASP A 68 -20.59 6.46 -11.59
CA ASP A 68 -19.42 6.17 -10.76
C ASP A 68 -19.51 4.82 -10.04
N ILE A 69 -20.47 3.98 -10.44
CA ILE A 69 -20.64 2.63 -9.91
C ILE A 69 -20.70 1.59 -11.02
N ILE A 70 -20.29 0.38 -10.67
CA ILE A 70 -20.61 -0.85 -11.39
C ILE A 70 -21.47 -1.67 -10.43
N PRO A 71 -22.76 -1.91 -10.74
CA PRO A 71 -23.61 -2.65 -9.83
C PRO A 71 -23.07 -4.08 -9.64
N PRO A 72 -23.19 -4.63 -8.42
CA PRO A 72 -22.75 -6.00 -8.14
C PRO A 72 -23.54 -6.99 -9.00
N THR A 73 -22.89 -8.08 -9.39
CA THR A 73 -23.58 -9.19 -10.04
C THR A 73 -24.54 -9.83 -9.05
N ALA A 74 -25.65 -10.39 -9.55
CA ALA A 74 -26.62 -11.06 -8.70
C ALA A 74 -25.93 -12.19 -7.89
N PRO A 75 -26.08 -12.23 -6.55
CA PRO A 75 -25.46 -13.26 -5.74
C PRO A 75 -25.96 -14.65 -6.10
N GLU A 76 -25.04 -15.60 -6.25
CA GLU A 76 -25.36 -17.01 -6.36
C GLU A 76 -25.91 -17.55 -5.02
N PRO A 77 -26.59 -18.72 -5.03
CA PRO A 77 -27.14 -19.32 -3.81
C PRO A 77 -26.09 -19.51 -2.71
N ILE A 78 -24.87 -19.93 -3.07
CA ILE A 78 -23.78 -20.12 -2.11
C ILE A 78 -23.37 -18.79 -1.45
N HIS A 79 -23.35 -17.68 -2.19
CA HIS A 79 -23.07 -16.36 -1.61
C HIS A 79 -24.15 -15.96 -0.63
N THR A 80 -25.42 -16.20 -0.96
CA THR A 80 -26.54 -15.87 -0.07
C THR A 80 -26.49 -16.68 1.23
N GLU A 81 -26.18 -17.98 1.14
CA GLU A 81 -26.00 -18.84 2.30
C GLU A 81 -24.86 -18.36 3.20
N LYS A 82 -23.67 -18.15 2.63
CA LYS A 82 -22.49 -17.71 3.39
C LYS A 82 -22.64 -16.30 3.94
N MET A 83 -23.37 -15.43 3.24
CA MET A 83 -23.71 -14.09 3.74
C MET A 83 -24.47 -14.17 5.07
N VAL A 84 -25.46 -15.05 5.17
CA VAL A 84 -26.23 -15.24 6.42
C VAL A 84 -25.32 -15.70 7.56
N GLU A 85 -24.43 -16.66 7.29
CA GLU A 85 -23.49 -17.17 8.29
C GLU A 85 -22.48 -16.10 8.75
N LEU A 86 -21.93 -15.32 7.82
CA LEU A 86 -20.95 -14.27 8.11
C LEU A 86 -21.60 -13.08 8.83
N LEU A 87 -22.83 -12.70 8.49
CA LEU A 87 -23.58 -11.68 9.22
C LEU A 87 -23.86 -12.11 10.66
N ALA A 88 -24.24 -13.38 10.88
CA ALA A 88 -24.43 -13.92 12.23
C ALA A 88 -23.12 -13.93 13.05
N LEU A 89 -21.97 -14.07 12.39
CA LEU A 89 -20.66 -13.91 13.03
C LEU A 89 -20.32 -12.44 13.31
N GLN A 90 -20.63 -11.53 12.38
CA GLN A 90 -20.41 -10.09 12.51
C GLN A 90 -21.17 -9.51 13.70
N GLN A 91 -22.43 -9.92 13.92
CA GLN A 91 -23.28 -9.47 15.03
C GLN A 91 -22.73 -9.78 16.43
N ARG A 92 -21.66 -10.60 16.54
CA ARG A 92 -20.97 -10.89 17.81
C ARG A 92 -19.94 -9.83 18.18
N HIS A 93 -19.69 -8.88 17.28
CA HIS A 93 -18.77 -7.77 17.47
C HIS A 93 -19.57 -6.46 17.61
N GLU A 94 -19.07 -5.56 18.45
CA GLU A 94 -19.54 -4.18 18.47
C GLU A 94 -18.80 -3.39 17.38
N GLY A 95 -19.54 -2.56 16.62
CA GLY A 95 -19.00 -1.73 15.54
C GLY A 95 -19.30 -2.23 14.13
N ASN A 96 -18.87 -1.45 13.14
CA ASN A 96 -19.11 -1.69 11.72
C ASN A 96 -17.93 -2.43 11.05
N VAL A 97 -18.15 -3.06 9.90
CA VAL A 97 -17.16 -3.92 9.22
C VAL A 97 -15.93 -3.14 8.74
N LEU A 98 -16.14 -1.88 8.36
CA LEU A 98 -15.10 -0.93 7.95
C LEU A 98 -14.31 -0.37 9.15
N GLU A 99 -14.98 -0.22 10.29
CA GLU A 99 -14.42 0.39 11.51
C GLU A 99 -13.25 -0.41 12.09
N ASP A 100 -12.47 0.24 12.96
CA ASP A 100 -11.27 -0.34 13.57
C ASP A 100 -10.29 -0.91 12.53
N ASN A 101 -10.10 -0.23 11.40
CA ASN A 101 -9.17 -0.64 10.34
C ASN A 101 -9.46 -2.04 9.81
N PHE A 102 -10.73 -2.29 9.47
CA PHE A 102 -11.19 -3.59 8.97
C PHE A 102 -11.01 -4.75 9.96
N ARG A 103 -10.89 -4.49 11.27
CA ARG A 103 -10.68 -5.54 12.28
C ARG A 103 -11.77 -6.61 12.19
N ILE A 104 -13.02 -6.20 12.05
CA ILE A 104 -14.17 -7.12 11.92
C ILE A 104 -14.08 -7.87 10.59
N LEU A 105 -13.87 -7.19 9.46
CA LEU A 105 -13.71 -7.86 8.16
C LEU A 105 -12.59 -8.91 8.19
N ARG A 106 -11.42 -8.57 8.74
CA ARG A 106 -10.29 -9.50 8.92
C ARG A 106 -10.67 -10.69 9.79
N HIS A 107 -11.50 -10.51 10.81
CA HIS A 107 -11.99 -11.62 11.61
C HIS A 107 -12.95 -12.53 10.82
N LEU A 108 -13.87 -11.94 10.05
CA LEU A 108 -14.84 -12.68 9.24
C LEU A 108 -14.16 -13.54 8.17
N ILE A 109 -13.23 -12.98 7.42
CA ILE A 109 -12.53 -13.72 6.37
C ILE A 109 -11.57 -14.77 6.95
N ASN A 110 -10.99 -14.55 8.13
CA ASN A 110 -10.16 -15.56 8.80
C ASN A 110 -10.97 -16.66 9.49
N SER A 111 -12.29 -16.59 9.45
CA SER A 111 -13.17 -17.63 10.00
C SER A 111 -13.11 -18.92 9.18
N GLU A 112 -13.42 -20.04 9.84
CA GLU A 112 -13.54 -21.33 9.16
C GLU A 112 -14.71 -21.35 8.15
N ILE A 113 -15.74 -20.52 8.36
CA ILE A 113 -16.86 -20.35 7.43
C ILE A 113 -16.34 -19.84 6.08
N TYR A 114 -15.57 -18.75 6.09
CA TYR A 114 -15.04 -18.16 4.87
C TYR A 114 -13.98 -19.04 4.22
N LYS A 115 -13.07 -19.65 4.99
CA LYS A 115 -12.08 -20.59 4.43
C LYS A 115 -12.73 -21.83 3.83
N ALA A 116 -13.82 -22.34 4.41
CA ALA A 116 -14.58 -23.44 3.84
C ALA A 116 -15.24 -23.02 2.51
N TYR A 117 -15.88 -21.85 2.49
CA TYR A 117 -16.45 -21.27 1.27
C TYR A 117 -15.41 -21.17 0.15
N LEU A 118 -14.22 -20.63 0.45
CA LEU A 118 -13.17 -20.50 -0.55
C LEU A 118 -12.72 -21.87 -1.09
N ARG A 119 -12.60 -22.90 -0.23
CA ARG A 119 -12.17 -24.24 -0.64
C ARG A 119 -13.20 -24.94 -1.52
N GLU A 120 -14.48 -24.73 -1.22
CA GLU A 120 -15.61 -25.28 -1.99
C GLU A 120 -15.73 -24.59 -3.36
N THR A 121 -15.67 -23.26 -3.37
CA THR A 121 -15.88 -22.46 -4.58
C THR A 121 -14.68 -22.50 -5.53
N PHE A 122 -13.47 -22.42 -4.97
CA PHE A 122 -12.22 -22.40 -5.73
C PHE A 122 -11.47 -23.72 -5.55
N THR A 123 -12.06 -24.80 -6.05
CA THR A 123 -11.51 -26.16 -5.91
C THR A 123 -10.14 -26.25 -6.59
N ARG A 124 -9.10 -26.64 -5.85
CA ARG A 124 -7.73 -26.83 -6.35
C ARG A 124 -6.98 -27.97 -5.67
N GLU A 125 -5.95 -28.47 -6.35
CA GLU A 125 -4.95 -29.38 -5.81
C GLU A 125 -3.54 -28.79 -5.95
N PRO A 126 -2.76 -28.66 -4.85
CA PRO A 126 -3.16 -28.85 -3.46
C PRO A 126 -4.15 -27.78 -2.98
N GLN A 127 -4.97 -28.11 -1.99
CA GLN A 127 -5.81 -27.12 -1.32
C GLN A 127 -4.94 -26.16 -0.51
N PHE A 128 -5.24 -24.87 -0.60
CA PHE A 128 -4.60 -23.86 0.24
C PHE A 128 -4.96 -24.10 1.72
N GLN A 129 -4.00 -23.82 2.60
CA GLN A 129 -4.11 -23.99 4.05
C GLN A 129 -4.36 -22.65 4.77
N THR A 130 -3.99 -21.52 4.17
CA THR A 130 -4.15 -20.18 4.76
C THR A 130 -4.77 -19.18 3.78
N LEU A 131 -5.29 -18.05 4.29
CA LEU A 131 -5.78 -16.96 3.42
C LEU A 131 -4.65 -16.25 2.67
N ASP A 132 -3.49 -16.08 3.30
CA ASP A 132 -2.33 -15.51 2.62
C ASP A 132 -1.90 -16.42 1.48
N GLU A 133 -1.93 -17.73 1.69
CA GLU A 133 -1.71 -18.70 0.63
C GLU A 133 -2.79 -18.63 -0.44
N PHE A 134 -4.07 -18.52 -0.06
CA PHE A 134 -5.16 -18.25 -1.00
C PHE A 134 -4.81 -17.01 -1.83
N TRP A 135 -4.74 -15.81 -1.28
CA TRP A 135 -4.49 -14.60 -2.08
C TRP A 135 -3.15 -14.57 -2.83
N ARG A 136 -2.13 -15.31 -2.37
CA ARG A 136 -0.89 -15.52 -3.13
C ARG A 136 -1.04 -16.49 -4.31
N MET A 137 -1.92 -17.49 -4.17
CA MET A 137 -2.12 -18.56 -5.15
C MET A 137 -3.36 -18.35 -6.04
N THR A 138 -4.40 -17.66 -5.57
CA THR A 138 -5.73 -17.57 -6.17
C THR A 138 -5.99 -16.38 -7.07
N MET A 139 -4.90 -15.78 -7.55
CA MET A 139 -4.86 -14.99 -8.78
C MET A 139 -5.27 -15.78 -10.05
N MET A 140 -5.96 -16.94 -9.92
CA MET A 140 -6.30 -17.84 -11.03
C MET A 140 -7.81 -18.21 -11.09
N PRO A 141 -8.46 -18.19 -12.26
CA PRO A 141 -7.85 -18.04 -13.58
C PRO A 141 -7.32 -16.62 -13.77
N ILE A 142 -6.02 -16.51 -14.06
CA ILE A 142 -5.41 -15.23 -14.37
C ILE A 142 -6.25 -14.71 -15.53
N PRO A 143 -6.68 -13.45 -15.54
CA PRO A 143 -7.47 -12.91 -16.63
C PRO A 143 -6.56 -12.72 -17.85
N THR A 144 -6.08 -13.83 -18.41
CA THR A 144 -5.09 -13.92 -19.48
C THR A 144 -5.57 -13.14 -20.70
N GLU A 145 -6.87 -13.21 -21.02
CA GLU A 145 -7.46 -12.43 -22.10
C GLU A 145 -7.46 -10.93 -21.83
N ALA A 146 -7.61 -10.49 -20.58
CA ALA A 146 -7.50 -9.08 -20.23
C ALA A 146 -6.04 -8.59 -20.27
N TYR A 147 -5.08 -9.47 -19.99
CA TYR A 147 -3.66 -9.14 -19.95
C TYR A 147 -2.95 -9.32 -21.28
N ARG A 148 -3.49 -10.14 -22.18
CA ARG A 148 -2.90 -10.42 -23.50
C ARG A 148 -2.52 -9.15 -24.27
N PRO A 149 -3.37 -8.10 -24.34
CA PRO A 149 -3.00 -6.87 -25.06
C PRO A 149 -1.79 -6.13 -24.47
N LEU A 150 -1.43 -6.36 -23.20
CA LEU A 150 -0.22 -5.79 -22.61
C LEU A 150 1.05 -6.37 -23.22
N PHE A 151 0.98 -7.58 -23.78
CA PHE A 151 2.10 -8.23 -24.46
C PHE A 151 2.20 -7.86 -25.95
N ASP A 152 1.20 -7.18 -26.54
CA ASP A 152 1.17 -6.89 -27.99
C ASP A 152 2.43 -6.11 -28.43
N GLY A 153 3.11 -6.60 -29.47
CA GLY A 153 4.36 -6.00 -29.96
C GLY A 153 5.60 -6.27 -29.10
N PHE A 154 5.44 -6.98 -27.97
CA PHE A 154 6.53 -7.39 -27.08
C PHE A 154 6.74 -8.89 -27.07
N LEU A 155 5.69 -9.66 -26.82
CA LEU A 155 5.74 -11.11 -26.69
C LEU A 155 4.57 -11.73 -27.44
N GLU A 156 4.86 -12.38 -28.57
CA GLU A 156 3.82 -12.91 -29.47
C GLU A 156 3.06 -14.08 -28.85
N ASN A 157 3.73 -14.90 -28.02
CA ASN A 157 3.18 -16.12 -27.43
C ASN A 157 3.49 -16.20 -25.92
N PRO A 158 2.84 -15.38 -25.07
CA PRO A 158 3.05 -15.44 -23.63
C PRO A 158 2.61 -16.78 -23.05
N GLU A 159 3.46 -17.36 -22.20
CA GLU A 159 3.20 -18.59 -21.44
C GLU A 159 2.42 -18.29 -20.16
N VAL A 160 1.92 -19.34 -19.49
CA VAL A 160 1.10 -19.19 -18.26
C VAL A 160 1.89 -18.48 -17.16
N GLU A 161 3.19 -18.75 -17.09
CA GLU A 161 4.14 -18.17 -16.17
C GLU A 161 4.30 -16.66 -16.38
N ASP A 162 4.26 -16.20 -17.64
CA ASP A 162 4.34 -14.77 -17.98
C ASP A 162 3.09 -14.03 -17.51
N PHE A 163 1.90 -14.61 -17.74
CA PHE A 163 0.66 -14.09 -17.21
C PHE A 163 0.64 -14.06 -15.68
N THR A 164 1.21 -15.09 -15.04
CA THR A 164 1.29 -15.19 -13.57
C THR A 164 2.17 -14.08 -13.01
N TYR A 165 3.32 -13.88 -13.64
CA TYR A 165 4.26 -12.83 -13.26
C TYR A 165 3.64 -11.43 -13.46
N LEU A 166 3.04 -11.17 -14.64
CA LEU A 166 2.38 -9.91 -14.93
C LEU A 166 1.20 -9.63 -13.97
N HIS A 167 0.43 -10.66 -13.61
CA HIS A 167 -0.65 -10.53 -12.64
C HIS A 167 -0.14 -9.98 -11.29
N GLN A 168 0.94 -10.57 -10.76
CA GLN A 168 1.50 -10.16 -9.48
C GLN A 168 2.02 -8.72 -9.53
N ILE A 169 2.67 -8.35 -10.63
CA ILE A 169 3.13 -6.96 -10.87
C ILE A 169 1.94 -5.99 -10.98
N ILE A 170 0.84 -6.38 -11.62
CA ILE A 170 -0.39 -5.56 -11.68
C ILE A 170 -0.97 -5.36 -10.29
N LEU A 171 -1.04 -6.42 -9.47
CA LEU A 171 -1.48 -6.30 -8.08
C LEU A 171 -0.61 -5.35 -7.27
N GLU A 172 0.71 -5.49 -7.35
CA GLU A 172 1.65 -4.61 -6.66
C GLU A 172 1.48 -3.16 -7.11
N GLY A 173 1.35 -2.93 -8.42
CA GLY A 173 1.10 -1.61 -8.98
C GLY A 173 -0.23 -0.99 -8.51
N LYS A 174 -1.30 -1.78 -8.46
CA LYS A 174 -2.59 -1.34 -7.89
C LYS A 174 -2.47 -1.04 -6.40
N GLY A 175 -1.76 -1.88 -5.66
CA GLY A 175 -1.46 -1.66 -4.25
C GLY A 175 -0.68 -0.38 -4.00
N ALA A 176 0.33 -0.10 -4.84
CA ALA A 176 1.08 1.14 -4.82
C ALA A 176 0.20 2.37 -5.13
N LEU A 177 -0.78 2.26 -6.04
CA LEU A 177 -1.77 3.34 -6.25
C LEU A 177 -2.65 3.55 -5.01
N THR A 178 -3.13 2.47 -4.37
CA THR A 178 -3.89 2.56 -3.12
C THR A 178 -3.08 3.25 -2.03
N LEU A 179 -1.82 2.87 -1.87
CA LEU A 179 -0.89 3.50 -0.93
C LEU A 179 -0.61 4.96 -1.30
N TYR A 180 -0.20 5.26 -2.53
CA TYR A 180 0.20 6.61 -2.92
C TYR A 180 -0.95 7.60 -2.84
N LYS A 181 -2.10 7.27 -3.45
CA LYS A 181 -3.30 8.12 -3.40
C LYS A 181 -3.91 8.17 -1.99
N GLY A 182 -3.86 7.06 -1.27
CA GLY A 182 -4.38 7.00 0.10
C GLY A 182 -3.51 7.76 1.11
N LEU A 183 -2.18 7.69 0.98
CA LEU A 183 -1.22 8.40 1.85
C LEU A 183 -1.14 9.89 1.53
N SER A 184 -1.44 10.31 0.30
CA SER A 184 -1.64 11.73 -0.01
C SER A 184 -2.90 12.31 0.63
N ALA A 185 -3.78 11.46 1.15
CA ALA A 185 -5.01 11.90 1.77
C ALA A 185 -4.79 12.39 3.20
N PHE A 186 -5.33 13.57 3.47
CA PHE A 186 -5.18 14.32 4.71
C PHE A 186 -5.72 13.66 5.99
N CYS A 187 -6.27 12.45 5.91
CA CYS A 187 -6.94 11.75 7.02
C CYS A 187 -6.31 10.40 7.38
N ALA A 188 -5.41 9.85 6.55
CA ALA A 188 -4.74 8.58 6.84
C ALA A 188 -3.78 8.75 8.03
N ARG A 189 -3.66 7.73 8.88
CA ARG A 189 -2.60 7.71 9.90
C ARG A 189 -1.24 7.59 9.21
N GLU A 190 -0.18 8.06 9.87
CA GLU A 190 1.17 7.80 9.38
C GLU A 190 1.34 6.29 9.20
N PRO A 191 1.76 5.82 8.01
CA PRO A 191 1.94 4.40 7.77
C PRO A 191 3.02 3.90 8.72
N GLY A 192 2.78 2.76 9.36
CA GLY A 192 3.86 1.99 9.98
C GLY A 192 4.85 1.50 8.91
N ASP A 193 5.88 0.77 9.32
CA ASP A 193 6.78 0.12 8.36
C ASP A 193 5.96 -0.67 7.34
N PRO A 194 6.19 -0.50 6.02
CA PRO A 194 5.46 -1.26 5.02
C PRO A 194 5.67 -2.75 5.29
N PRO A 195 4.63 -3.59 5.16
CA PRO A 195 4.79 -5.02 5.33
C PRO A 195 5.90 -5.51 4.39
N ASN A 196 6.82 -6.32 4.89
CA ASN A 196 7.87 -6.94 4.07
C ASN A 196 7.20 -7.69 2.92
N MET A 197 7.24 -7.11 1.72
CA MET A 197 6.68 -7.74 0.54
C MET A 197 7.53 -8.98 0.22
N PRO A 198 6.92 -10.17 0.06
CA PRO A 198 7.64 -11.34 -0.41
C PRO A 198 8.26 -11.02 -1.77
N LYS A 199 9.51 -11.42 -2.00
CA LYS A 199 10.11 -11.32 -3.34
C LYS A 199 9.31 -12.20 -4.30
N ILE A 200 8.83 -11.62 -5.40
CA ILE A 200 8.17 -12.37 -6.47
C ILE A 200 9.20 -13.32 -7.13
N PRO A 201 8.97 -14.64 -7.13
CA PRO A 201 9.82 -15.57 -7.87
C PRO A 201 9.65 -15.35 -9.38
N GLN A 202 10.78 -15.21 -10.07
CA GLN A 202 10.82 -14.92 -11.51
C GLN A 202 10.78 -16.22 -12.33
N PRO A 203 10.08 -16.26 -13.47
CA PRO A 203 10.14 -17.39 -14.39
C PRO A 203 11.56 -17.66 -14.91
N GLN A 204 11.97 -18.94 -14.98
CA GLN A 204 13.37 -19.33 -15.25
C GLN A 204 13.84 -18.96 -16.66
N HIS A 205 12.96 -19.02 -17.68
CA HIS A 205 13.29 -18.61 -19.05
C HIS A 205 13.62 -17.12 -19.17
N LEU A 206 13.17 -16.30 -18.21
CA LEU A 206 13.51 -14.88 -18.10
C LEU A 206 14.84 -14.65 -17.38
N ILE A 207 15.35 -15.66 -16.67
CA ILE A 207 16.66 -15.65 -16.01
C ILE A 207 17.76 -16.03 -17.02
N ASP A 208 17.47 -17.00 -17.90
CA ASP A 208 18.44 -17.66 -18.78
C ASP A 208 18.60 -17.02 -20.18
N GLY A 209 18.13 -15.78 -20.37
CA GLY A 209 18.23 -15.03 -21.63
C GLY A 209 19.68 -14.75 -22.11
N PRO A 210 19.90 -14.51 -23.42
CA PRO A 210 21.22 -14.66 -24.08
C PRO A 210 22.31 -13.62 -23.77
N PHE A 211 22.14 -12.67 -22.84
CA PHE A 211 23.12 -11.60 -22.62
C PHE A 211 23.42 -11.34 -21.13
N ILE A 212 24.40 -12.07 -20.59
CA ILE A 212 24.79 -12.10 -19.17
C ILE A 212 25.75 -10.96 -18.76
N ASP A 213 26.36 -10.22 -19.70
CA ASP A 213 27.52 -9.36 -19.37
C ASP A 213 27.41 -7.90 -19.87
N THR A 214 26.55 -7.07 -19.26
CA THR A 214 26.66 -5.59 -19.35
C THR A 214 26.46 -4.86 -18.01
N PRO A 215 27.04 -3.65 -17.83
CA PRO A 215 27.07 -2.93 -16.55
C PRO A 215 25.72 -2.40 -16.03
N LEU A 216 24.63 -2.62 -16.76
CA LEU A 216 23.26 -2.21 -16.40
C LEU A 216 22.70 -2.94 -15.17
N ARG A 217 23.40 -3.98 -14.69
CA ARG A 217 23.06 -4.78 -13.50
C ARG A 217 22.89 -3.97 -12.21
N GLN A 218 23.41 -2.75 -12.12
CA GLN A 218 23.39 -1.95 -10.88
C GLN A 218 22.18 -1.01 -10.73
N PHE A 219 21.36 -0.84 -11.78
CA PHE A 219 20.14 -0.03 -11.71
C PHE A 219 18.84 -0.86 -11.68
N THR A 220 18.91 -2.16 -11.97
CA THR A 220 17.75 -3.03 -12.18
C THR A 220 17.81 -4.28 -11.30
N GLU A 221 17.71 -4.13 -9.98
CA GLU A 221 17.44 -5.27 -9.08
C GLU A 221 15.95 -5.69 -9.07
N GLY A 222 15.13 -5.14 -9.98
CA GLY A 222 13.73 -5.53 -10.21
C GLY A 222 13.47 -5.90 -11.67
N THR A 223 12.68 -6.94 -11.90
CA THR A 223 12.75 -7.80 -13.10
C THR A 223 11.98 -7.36 -14.34
N LEU A 224 11.08 -6.39 -14.23
CA LEU A 224 10.21 -5.97 -15.34
C LEU A 224 11.01 -5.29 -16.47
N GLU A 225 12.00 -4.47 -16.11
CA GLU A 225 12.87 -3.79 -17.05
C GLU A 225 13.71 -4.79 -17.85
N LYS A 226 14.31 -5.78 -17.17
CA LYS A 226 15.06 -6.85 -17.83
C LYS A 226 14.17 -7.68 -18.78
N TRP A 227 12.96 -8.01 -18.34
CA TRP A 227 11.96 -8.74 -19.14
C TRP A 227 11.59 -8.05 -20.46
N ILE A 228 11.57 -6.71 -20.50
CA ILE A 228 11.14 -5.96 -21.68
C ILE A 228 12.32 -5.49 -22.55
N PHE A 229 13.48 -5.22 -21.97
CA PHE A 229 14.70 -4.90 -22.72
C PHE A 229 15.22 -6.12 -23.54
N ASP A 230 14.97 -7.34 -23.06
CA ASP A 230 15.55 -8.58 -23.62
C ASP A 230 14.98 -9.02 -24.99
N ASN A 231 13.90 -8.40 -25.51
CA ASN A 231 13.34 -8.70 -26.85
C ASN A 231 13.92 -7.84 -28.01
N GLY A 232 15.06 -7.18 -27.79
CA GLY A 232 15.84 -6.54 -28.87
C GLY A 232 15.23 -5.27 -29.46
N GLN A 233 14.16 -4.73 -28.87
CA GLN A 233 13.48 -3.52 -29.36
C GLN A 233 13.90 -2.22 -28.63
N GLY A 234 14.79 -2.32 -27.64
CA GLY A 234 15.39 -1.18 -26.94
C GLY A 234 14.41 -0.38 -26.07
N GLU A 235 14.87 0.80 -25.64
CA GLU A 235 14.17 1.71 -24.70
C GLU A 235 12.76 2.10 -25.15
N ASN A 236 12.52 2.21 -26.47
CA ASN A 236 11.21 2.59 -27.00
C ASN A 236 10.13 1.54 -26.75
N ALA A 237 10.49 0.25 -26.82
CA ALA A 237 9.57 -0.83 -26.50
C ALA A 237 9.25 -0.85 -25.01
N TYR A 238 10.26 -0.67 -24.15
CA TYR A 238 10.05 -0.54 -22.71
C TYR A 238 9.09 0.59 -22.36
N ASN A 239 9.32 1.79 -22.89
CA ASN A 239 8.46 2.94 -22.63
C ASN A 239 7.02 2.70 -23.13
N ALA A 240 6.85 2.02 -24.27
CA ALA A 240 5.53 1.68 -24.78
C ALA A 240 4.80 0.61 -23.95
N PHE A 241 5.54 -0.33 -23.34
CA PHE A 241 4.98 -1.30 -22.40
C PHE A 241 4.58 -0.58 -21.12
N GLU A 242 5.51 0.19 -20.54
CA GLU A 242 5.32 0.87 -19.28
C GLU A 242 4.12 1.82 -19.34
N ALA A 243 3.95 2.55 -20.44
CA ALA A 243 2.78 3.40 -20.67
C ALA A 243 1.47 2.59 -20.65
N ARG A 244 1.39 1.49 -21.42
CA ARG A 244 0.20 0.61 -21.46
C ARG A 244 -0.10 -0.03 -20.12
N TYR A 245 0.94 -0.47 -19.43
CA TYR A 245 0.85 -1.09 -18.11
C TYR A 245 0.32 -0.10 -17.05
N LYS A 246 0.84 1.13 -17.03
CA LYS A 246 0.34 2.20 -16.13
C LYS A 246 -1.12 2.53 -16.42
N GLU A 247 -1.47 2.74 -17.69
CA GLU A 247 -2.85 2.99 -18.12
C GLU A 247 -3.77 1.85 -17.68
N PHE A 248 -3.38 0.60 -17.92
CA PHE A 248 -4.15 -0.57 -17.50
C PHE A 248 -4.36 -0.65 -15.99
N ILE A 249 -3.33 -0.37 -15.19
CA ILE A 249 -3.46 -0.34 -13.72
C ILE A 249 -4.43 0.76 -13.29
N GLU A 250 -4.32 1.96 -13.85
CA GLU A 250 -5.22 3.07 -13.53
C GLU A 250 -6.66 2.71 -13.89
N GLU A 251 -6.91 2.22 -15.10
CA GLU A 251 -8.24 1.81 -15.56
C GLU A 251 -8.84 0.70 -14.70
N THR A 252 -8.04 -0.31 -14.34
CA THR A 252 -8.52 -1.42 -13.51
C THR A 252 -8.71 -0.99 -12.05
N SER A 253 -7.87 -0.09 -11.52
CA SER A 253 -8.07 0.50 -10.19
C SER A 253 -9.36 1.32 -10.14
N GLU A 254 -9.63 2.15 -11.16
CA GLU A 254 -10.89 2.90 -11.25
C GLU A 254 -12.10 1.97 -11.37
N ARG A 255 -11.98 0.88 -12.16
CA ARG A 255 -13.03 -0.14 -12.25
C ARG A 255 -13.32 -0.78 -10.88
N ASP A 256 -12.29 -1.11 -10.12
CA ASP A 256 -12.43 -1.71 -8.79
C ASP A 256 -13.12 -0.77 -7.81
N LYS A 257 -12.76 0.52 -7.82
CA LYS A 257 -13.48 1.54 -7.03
C LYS A 257 -14.95 1.56 -7.41
N LYS A 258 -15.27 1.60 -8.71
CA LYS A 258 -16.67 1.59 -9.17
C LYS A 258 -17.42 0.33 -8.72
N LYS A 259 -16.78 -0.85 -8.73
CA LYS A 259 -17.37 -2.08 -8.17
C LYS A 259 -17.69 -1.91 -6.69
N ILE A 260 -16.70 -1.52 -5.88
CA ILE A 260 -16.85 -1.33 -4.42
C ILE A 260 -17.97 -0.33 -4.12
N ARG A 261 -17.96 0.83 -4.80
CA ARG A 261 -19.01 1.85 -4.71
C ARG A 261 -20.38 1.29 -5.07
N GLY A 262 -20.47 0.39 -6.05
CA GLY A 262 -21.69 -0.32 -6.42
C GLY A 262 -22.22 -1.26 -5.33
N PHE A 263 -21.33 -2.03 -4.67
CA PHE A 263 -21.68 -2.82 -3.50
C PHE A 263 -22.22 -1.93 -2.37
N PHE A 264 -21.54 -0.81 -2.08
CA PHE A 264 -21.97 0.11 -1.02
C PHE A 264 -23.31 0.78 -1.32
N ASN A 265 -23.53 1.21 -2.56
CA ASN A 265 -24.81 1.80 -2.96
C ASN A 265 -25.97 0.79 -2.91
N THR A 266 -25.70 -0.50 -3.13
CA THR A 266 -26.74 -1.54 -3.24
C THR A 266 -27.08 -2.15 -1.88
N TYR A 267 -26.07 -2.42 -1.05
CA TYR A 267 -26.22 -3.19 0.19
C TYR A 267 -25.82 -2.39 1.45
N GLY A 268 -25.30 -1.18 1.30
CA GLY A 268 -24.64 -0.47 2.41
C GLY A 268 -23.20 -0.94 2.62
N VAL A 269 -22.48 -0.29 3.54
CA VAL A 269 -21.03 -0.52 3.74
C VAL A 269 -20.76 -1.92 4.29
N ASP A 270 -21.43 -2.29 5.37
CA ASP A 270 -21.14 -3.55 6.08
C ASP A 270 -21.48 -4.78 5.25
N GLU A 271 -22.74 -4.85 4.79
CA GLU A 271 -23.17 -5.95 3.94
C GLU A 271 -22.44 -5.92 2.59
N GLY A 272 -22.18 -4.73 2.04
CA GLY A 272 -21.42 -4.56 0.82
C GLY A 272 -20.00 -5.12 0.91
N LEU A 273 -19.27 -4.88 2.01
CA LEU A 273 -17.93 -5.42 2.21
C LEU A 273 -17.92 -6.95 2.40
N ILE A 274 -18.89 -7.50 3.13
CA ILE A 274 -18.99 -8.96 3.33
C ILE A 274 -19.31 -9.64 2.00
N LEU A 275 -20.26 -9.10 1.24
CA LEU A 275 -20.63 -9.67 -0.04
C LEU A 275 -19.54 -9.48 -1.11
N LEU A 276 -18.81 -8.36 -1.07
CA LEU A 276 -17.61 -8.15 -1.87
C LEU A 276 -16.55 -9.22 -1.56
N ALA A 277 -16.35 -9.59 -0.29
CA ALA A 277 -15.43 -10.67 0.07
C ALA A 277 -15.84 -12.02 -0.51
N LEU A 278 -17.14 -12.30 -0.60
CA LEU A 278 -17.64 -13.52 -1.23
C LEU A 278 -17.48 -13.47 -2.75
N GLN A 279 -17.94 -12.41 -3.42
CA GLN A 279 -17.99 -12.36 -4.88
C GLN A 279 -16.65 -11.96 -5.55
N GLU A 280 -15.82 -11.18 -4.86
CA GLU A 280 -14.58 -10.60 -5.37
C GLU A 280 -13.46 -10.75 -4.31
N PRO A 281 -13.09 -11.99 -3.94
CA PRO A 281 -12.17 -12.26 -2.84
C PRO A 281 -10.76 -11.68 -3.08
N ASP A 282 -10.34 -11.56 -4.34
CA ASP A 282 -9.04 -10.95 -4.73
C ASP A 282 -9.02 -9.45 -4.46
N LEU A 283 -10.11 -8.75 -4.78
CA LEU A 283 -10.24 -7.31 -4.52
C LEU A 283 -10.27 -7.05 -3.00
N THR A 284 -10.97 -7.91 -2.25
CA THR A 284 -10.93 -7.86 -0.78
C THR A 284 -9.52 -8.09 -0.24
N GLY A 285 -8.77 -9.06 -0.79
CA GLY A 285 -7.37 -9.29 -0.45
C GLY A 285 -6.50 -8.07 -0.71
N LEU A 286 -6.64 -7.43 -1.88
CA LEU A 286 -5.91 -6.22 -2.24
C LEU A 286 -6.19 -5.07 -1.27
N ILE A 287 -7.46 -4.82 -0.94
CA ILE A 287 -7.85 -3.78 0.03
C ILE A 287 -7.19 -4.08 1.37
N LEU A 288 -7.30 -5.30 1.88
CA LEU A 288 -6.79 -5.65 3.20
C LEU A 288 -5.25 -5.73 3.26
N TRP A 289 -4.59 -5.92 2.13
CA TRP A 289 -3.13 -5.92 2.07
C TRP A 289 -2.57 -4.49 2.04
N TYR A 290 -3.18 -3.62 1.23
CA TYR A 290 -2.64 -2.29 0.94
C TYR A 290 -3.34 -1.16 1.68
N ALA A 291 -4.53 -1.35 2.26
CA ALA A 291 -5.18 -0.39 3.15
C ALA A 291 -4.78 -0.60 4.61
N PHE A 292 -3.90 0.26 5.14
CA PHE A 292 -3.49 0.27 6.54
C PHE A 292 -4.63 0.62 7.50
N ASP A 293 -5.49 1.55 7.10
CA ASP A 293 -6.64 1.99 7.88
C ASP A 293 -7.84 2.33 6.98
N GLU A 294 -8.99 2.55 7.64
CA GLU A 294 -10.24 2.91 6.98
C GLU A 294 -10.14 4.24 6.22
N ALA A 295 -9.39 5.21 6.77
CA ALA A 295 -9.28 6.55 6.21
C ALA A 295 -8.54 6.53 4.88
N MET A 296 -7.44 5.76 4.81
CA MET A 296 -6.68 5.55 3.58
C MET A 296 -7.49 4.83 2.52
N PHE A 297 -8.25 3.81 2.92
CA PHE A 297 -9.17 3.12 2.01
C PHE A 297 -10.23 4.07 1.45
N ILE A 298 -10.90 4.83 2.31
CA ILE A 298 -11.95 5.77 1.90
C ILE A 298 -11.38 6.85 1.00
N ALA A 299 -10.17 7.34 1.29
CA ALA A 299 -9.54 8.35 0.46
C ALA A 299 -9.15 7.84 -0.91
N TRP A 300 -8.55 6.65 -1.01
CA TRP A 300 -8.34 5.99 -2.29
C TRP A 300 -9.66 5.77 -3.02
N LEU A 301 -10.71 5.32 -2.31
CA LEU A 301 -12.04 5.07 -2.86
C LEU A 301 -12.72 6.35 -3.35
N ASN A 302 -12.41 7.52 -2.80
CA ASN A 302 -13.01 8.81 -3.15
C ASN A 302 -12.13 9.71 -4.03
N ASP A 303 -10.88 9.34 -4.28
CA ASP A 303 -9.87 10.16 -4.97
C ASP A 303 -9.66 11.54 -4.30
N PHE A 304 -9.45 11.55 -2.98
CA PHE A 304 -9.09 12.76 -2.23
C PHE A 304 -7.64 13.21 -2.43
#